data_AF-A0A9Q1QCY1-F1
#
_entry.id   AF-A0A9Q1QCY1-F1
#
_cell.length_a   1.000
_cell.length_b   1.000
_cell.length_c   1.000
_cell.angle_alpha   90.00
_cell.angle_beta   90.00
_cell.angle_gamma   90.00
#
_symmetry.space_group_name_H-M   'P 1'
#
loop_
_entity.id
_entity.type
_entity.pdbx_description
1 polymer ?
#
loop_
_entity_poly.entity_id
_entity_poly.type
_entity_poly.pdbx_seq_one_letter_code
_entity_poly.pdbx_strand_id
1 'polypeptide(L)'
;MEYETMLWKPESTSMASAMVGRVMNTLLSARPKKLENAIVRLGEAPNNSVQGALEESLRFLNKYLKEAVEEKQSLDEVLVPMIENVLKSIALKFKDSKHPNQAMILLNWLFQDEALFTSLANDLANIISRREDRYIALGWCRLVRSLVEYENRMAQFLKNGNIFISI
;
A
#
# COMPACT_ATOMS: atom_id res chain seq x y z
N MET A 1 -31.17 -6.33 -2.22
CA MET A 1 -30.79 -5.79 -0.90
C MET A 1 -29.34 -6.21 -0.72
N GLU A 2 -28.41 -5.38 -1.20
CA GLU A 2 -26.97 -5.71 -1.25
C GLU A 2 -26.32 -5.34 0.08
N TYR A 3 -25.77 -6.36 0.74
CA TYR A 3 -25.01 -6.25 1.97
C TYR A 3 -23.58 -5.79 1.60
N GLU A 4 -23.40 -4.47 1.49
CA GLU A 4 -22.08 -3.85 1.66
C GLU A 4 -21.71 -3.94 3.15
N THR A 5 -21.21 -5.09 3.57
CA THR A 5 -20.56 -5.20 4.88
C THR A 5 -19.24 -4.44 4.82
N MET A 6 -19.27 -3.14 5.14
CA MET A 6 -18.08 -2.39 5.50
C MET A 6 -17.39 -3.12 6.67
N LEU A 7 -16.27 -3.78 6.35
CA LEU A 7 -15.53 -4.68 7.25
C LEU A 7 -14.80 -3.96 8.40
N TRP A 8 -14.88 -2.64 8.45
CA TRP A 8 -14.28 -1.86 9.52
C TRP A 8 -14.96 -0.50 9.69
N LYS A 9 -15.19 -0.11 10.95
CA LYS A 9 -15.59 1.26 11.32
C LYS A 9 -14.37 1.92 11.96
N PRO A 10 -13.90 3.08 11.47
CA PRO A 10 -12.84 3.81 12.12
C PRO A 10 -13.31 4.28 13.51
N GLU A 11 -12.53 3.97 14.55
CA GLU A 11 -12.81 4.39 15.93
C GLU A 11 -12.39 5.84 16.22
N SER A 12 -11.84 6.58 15.25
CA SER A 12 -11.39 7.96 15.46
C SER A 12 -12.01 8.93 14.45
N THR A 13 -12.83 9.87 14.93
CA THR A 13 -13.33 11.03 14.17
C THR A 13 -12.34 12.21 14.24
N SER A 14 -11.04 11.92 14.19
CA SER A 14 -9.99 12.93 14.17
C SER A 14 -9.83 13.53 12.77
N MET A 15 -9.52 14.83 12.69
CA MET A 15 -9.21 15.52 11.41
C MET A 15 -8.05 14.83 10.66
N ALA A 16 -7.09 14.27 11.39
CA ALA A 16 -5.99 13.49 10.84
C ALA A 16 -6.48 12.19 10.18
N SER A 17 -7.37 11.45 10.86
CA SER A 17 -7.97 10.21 10.32
C SER A 17 -8.79 10.46 9.06
N ALA A 18 -9.56 11.57 9.02
CA ALA A 18 -10.29 11.97 7.82
C ALA A 18 -9.36 12.31 6.63
N MET A 19 -8.19 12.90 6.91
CA MET A 19 -7.18 13.19 5.89
C MET A 19 -6.49 11.91 5.39
N VAL A 20 -6.11 11.00 6.30
CA VAL A 20 -5.56 9.68 5.97
C VAL A 20 -6.54 8.90 5.10
N GLY A 21 -7.83 8.85 5.46
CA GLY A 21 -8.86 8.16 4.66
C GLY A 21 -8.98 8.70 3.23
N ARG A 22 -8.92 10.03 3.04
CA ARG A 22 -8.95 10.66 1.70
C ARG A 22 -7.69 10.34 0.89
N VAL A 23 -6.52 10.40 1.52
CA VAL A 23 -5.24 10.06 0.90
C VAL A 23 -5.22 8.60 0.49
N MET A 24 -5.64 7.69 1.36
CA MET A 24 -5.70 6.26 1.08
C MET A 24 -6.68 5.95 -0.06
N ASN A 25 -7.86 6.58 -0.07
CA ASN A 25 -8.79 6.44 -1.18
C ASN A 25 -8.18 6.92 -2.52
N THR A 26 -7.47 8.05 -2.50
CA THR A 26 -6.82 8.61 -3.70
C THR A 26 -5.73 7.68 -4.23
N LEU A 27 -4.89 7.12 -3.36
CA LEU A 27 -3.80 6.23 -3.74
C LEU A 27 -4.30 4.85 -4.19
N LEU A 28 -5.25 4.26 -3.46
CA LEU A 28 -5.76 2.90 -3.73
C LEU A 28 -6.73 2.86 -4.93
N SER A 29 -7.34 3.98 -5.31
CA SER A 29 -8.16 4.10 -6.53
C SER A 29 -7.38 4.56 -7.76
N ALA A 30 -6.12 4.96 -7.61
CA ALA A 30 -5.29 5.45 -8.70
C ALA A 30 -5.06 4.38 -9.77
N ARG A 31 -4.88 4.79 -11.03
CA ARG A 31 -4.41 3.87 -12.08
C ARG A 31 -2.99 3.42 -11.73
N PRO A 32 -2.67 2.11 -11.73
CA PRO A 32 -1.37 1.61 -11.30
C PRO A 32 -0.16 2.30 -11.94
N LYS A 33 -0.16 2.43 -13.28
CA LYS A 33 0.92 3.14 -14.00
C LYS A 33 1.08 4.61 -13.58
N LYS A 34 -0.01 5.28 -13.21
CA LYS A 34 0.06 6.67 -12.73
C LYS A 34 0.67 6.72 -11.33
N LEU A 35 0.35 5.75 -10.49
CA LEU A 35 0.91 5.63 -9.15
C LEU A 35 2.41 5.33 -9.19
N GLU A 36 2.84 4.37 -10.03
CA GLU A 36 4.26 4.07 -10.26
C GLU A 36 5.02 5.31 -10.76
N ASN A 37 4.49 6.01 -11.77
CA ASN A 37 5.12 7.23 -12.28
C ASN A 37 5.20 8.34 -11.21
N ALA A 38 4.18 8.48 -10.36
CA ALA A 38 4.18 9.46 -9.28
C ALA A 38 5.24 9.11 -8.22
N ILE A 39 5.45 7.82 -7.91
CA ILE A 39 6.51 7.35 -7.01
C ILE A 39 7.90 7.66 -7.59
N VAL A 40 8.13 7.40 -8.88
CA VAL A 40 9.40 7.71 -9.54
C VAL A 40 9.70 9.22 -9.47
N ARG A 41 8.72 10.05 -9.86
CA ARG A 41 8.85 11.53 -9.78
C ARG A 41 9.06 12.05 -8.37
N LEU A 42 8.58 11.33 -7.35
CA LEU A 42 8.78 11.70 -5.96
C LEU A 42 10.24 11.50 -5.53
N GLY A 43 10.94 10.51 -6.10
CA GLY A 43 12.36 10.27 -5.89
C GLY A 43 13.28 11.18 -6.70
N GLU A 44 12.79 11.78 -7.78
CA GLU A 44 13.52 12.77 -8.57
C GLU A 44 13.68 14.10 -7.80
N ALA A 45 14.81 14.79 -8.02
CA ALA A 45 15.10 16.10 -7.41
C ALA A 45 13.95 17.10 -7.67
N PRO A 46 13.69 18.05 -6.75
CA PRO A 46 12.53 18.94 -6.84
C PRO A 46 12.64 19.86 -8.05
N ASN A 47 12.05 19.42 -9.16
CA ASN A 47 11.73 20.30 -10.27
C ASN A 47 10.44 21.04 -9.91
N ASN A 48 10.40 22.35 -10.14
CA ASN A 48 9.27 23.26 -9.87
C ASN A 48 7.98 22.95 -10.69
N SER A 49 7.81 21.73 -11.19
CA SER A 49 6.58 21.30 -11.84
C SER A 49 5.45 21.20 -10.81
N VAL A 50 4.27 21.66 -11.20
CA VAL A 50 3.03 21.55 -10.44
C VAL A 50 2.89 20.13 -9.89
N GLN A 51 2.97 20.01 -8.57
CA GLN A 51 2.88 18.74 -7.89
C GLN A 51 1.43 18.22 -8.01
N GLY A 52 1.27 17.01 -8.54
CA GLY A 52 -0.04 16.40 -8.67
C GLY A 52 -0.58 15.93 -7.33
N ALA A 53 -1.90 15.74 -7.27
CA ALA A 53 -2.58 15.25 -6.07
C ALA A 53 -2.07 13.87 -5.60
N LEU A 54 -1.53 13.05 -6.50
CA LEU A 54 -0.93 11.75 -6.16
C LEU A 54 0.42 11.92 -5.45
N GLU A 55 1.28 12.80 -5.97
CA GLU A 55 2.58 13.09 -5.38
C GLU A 55 2.42 13.74 -3.99
N GLU A 56 1.43 14.63 -3.83
CA GLU A 56 1.09 15.20 -2.52
C GLU A 56 0.56 14.13 -1.55
N SER A 57 -0.32 13.25 -2.03
CA SER A 57 -0.84 12.11 -1.25
C SER A 57 0.27 11.15 -0.80
N LEU A 58 1.24 10.86 -1.66
CA LEU A 58 2.40 10.03 -1.32
C LEU A 58 3.29 10.70 -0.26
N ARG A 59 3.57 12.01 -0.39
CA ARG A 59 4.34 12.75 0.64
C ARG A 59 3.63 12.75 1.98
N PHE A 60 2.32 13.01 1.97
CA PHE A 60 1.51 12.97 3.18
C PHE A 60 1.59 11.59 3.83
N LEU A 61 1.37 10.52 3.07
CA LEU A 61 1.42 9.15 3.58
C LEU A 61 2.78 8.83 4.21
N ASN A 62 3.88 9.14 3.52
CA ASN A 62 5.22 8.88 4.05
C ASN A 62 5.49 9.64 5.35
N LYS A 63 5.11 10.93 5.39
CA LYS A 63 5.28 11.75 6.60
C LYS A 63 4.44 11.20 7.76
N TYR A 64 3.15 10.94 7.50
CA TYR A 64 2.24 10.39 8.51
C TYR A 64 2.74 9.07 9.08
N LEU A 65 3.23 8.16 8.24
CA LEU A 65 3.77 6.88 8.71
C LEU A 65 5.02 7.06 9.57
N LYS A 66 5.92 8.00 9.23
CA LYS A 66 7.10 8.29 10.05
C LYS A 66 6.71 8.83 11.42
N GLU A 67 5.81 9.80 11.46
CA GLU A 67 5.29 10.36 12.71
C GLU A 67 4.57 9.28 13.55
N ALA A 68 3.72 8.46 12.93
CA ALA A 68 3.02 7.38 13.61
C ALA A 68 3.98 6.32 14.18
N VAL A 69 5.05 5.98 13.45
CA VAL A 69 6.10 5.06 13.93
C VAL A 69 6.86 5.65 15.10
N GLU A 70 7.26 6.93 15.03
CA GLU A 70 7.94 7.64 16.12
C GLU A 70 7.07 7.69 17.39
N GLU A 71 5.77 7.96 17.22
CA GLU A 71 4.80 8.03 18.30
C GLU A 71 4.24 6.67 18.74
N LYS A 72 4.68 5.57 18.09
CA LYS A 72 4.19 4.19 18.32
C LYS A 72 2.67 4.06 18.22
N GLN A 73 2.07 4.83 17.31
CA GLN A 73 0.65 4.76 17.00
C GLN A 73 0.36 3.54 16.10
N SER A 74 -0.88 3.06 16.18
CA SER A 74 -1.36 1.99 15.30
C SER A 74 -1.41 2.45 13.85
N LEU A 75 -0.93 1.61 12.94
CA LEU A 75 -0.98 1.84 11.50
C LEU A 75 -2.24 1.25 10.83
N ASP A 76 -3.23 0.82 11.61
CA ASP A 76 -4.46 0.19 11.13
C ASP A 76 -5.20 1.03 10.09
N GLU A 77 -5.24 2.36 10.25
CA GLU A 77 -5.91 3.30 9.33
C GLU A 77 -5.30 3.29 7.91
N VAL A 78 -4.06 2.82 7.76
CA VAL A 78 -3.37 2.68 6.48
C VAL A 78 -3.38 1.21 6.02
N LEU A 79 -3.05 0.30 6.93
CA LEU A 79 -2.84 -1.12 6.60
C LEU A 79 -4.15 -1.86 6.31
N VAL A 80 -5.23 -1.56 7.03
CA VAL A 80 -6.54 -2.21 6.81
C VAL A 80 -7.06 -1.89 5.40
N PRO A 81 -7.12 -0.62 4.93
CA PRO A 81 -7.50 -0.32 3.56
C PRO A 81 -6.60 -0.98 2.49
N MET A 82 -5.30 -1.15 2.76
CA MET A 82 -4.39 -1.85 1.85
C MET A 82 -4.73 -3.35 1.75
N ILE A 83 -4.98 -4.01 2.88
CA ILE A 83 -5.41 -5.42 2.92
C ILE A 83 -6.74 -5.59 2.20
N GLU A 84 -7.71 -4.71 2.45
CA GLU A 84 -8.99 -4.71 1.74
C GLU A 84 -8.84 -4.51 0.23
N ASN A 85 -7.95 -3.62 -0.20
CA ASN A 85 -7.65 -3.41 -1.62
C ASN A 85 -7.09 -4.68 -2.27
N VAL A 86 -6.18 -5.39 -1.57
CA VAL A 86 -5.65 -6.68 -2.00
C VAL A 86 -6.78 -7.70 -2.14
N LEU A 87 -7.65 -7.82 -1.13
CA LEU A 87 -8.79 -8.73 -1.13
C LEU A 87 -9.79 -8.43 -2.26
N LYS A 88 -10.14 -7.16 -2.46
CA LYS A 88 -11.00 -6.71 -3.57
C LYS A 88 -10.39 -7.07 -4.92
N SER A 89 -9.08 -6.85 -5.09
CA SER A 89 -8.39 -7.22 -6.34
C SER A 89 -8.46 -8.73 -6.62
N ILE A 90 -8.47 -9.57 -5.58
CA ILE A 90 -8.58 -11.03 -5.70
C ILE A 90 -10.01 -11.43 -6.08
N ALA A 91 -11.01 -10.85 -5.43
CA ALA A 91 -12.42 -11.10 -5.77
C ALA A 91 -12.72 -10.74 -7.23
N LEU A 92 -12.13 -9.67 -7.74
CA LEU A 92 -12.28 -9.22 -9.13
C LEU A 92 -11.40 -10.01 -10.13
N LYS A 93 -10.34 -10.68 -9.68
CA LYS A 93 -9.49 -11.55 -10.53
C LYS A 93 -10.18 -12.83 -10.98
N PHE A 94 -11.25 -13.26 -10.34
CA PHE A 94 -12.12 -14.32 -10.85
C PHE A 94 -12.83 -13.96 -12.18
N LYS A 95 -12.63 -12.73 -12.68
CA LYS A 95 -13.28 -12.19 -13.88
C LYS A 95 -12.31 -11.61 -14.93
N ASP A 96 -11.09 -12.14 -15.04
CA ASP A 96 -10.11 -11.84 -16.10
C ASP A 96 -9.49 -10.42 -16.14
N SER A 97 -9.18 -9.81 -14.98
CA SER A 97 -8.47 -8.51 -14.99
C SER A 97 -7.00 -8.61 -14.56
N LYS A 98 -6.10 -8.33 -15.53
CA LYS A 98 -4.65 -8.12 -15.33
C LYS A 98 -4.36 -6.74 -14.71
N HIS A 99 -5.03 -6.39 -13.61
CA HIS A 99 -4.77 -5.12 -12.94
C HIS A 99 -3.73 -5.28 -11.82
N PRO A 100 -2.67 -4.45 -11.80
CA PRO A 100 -1.78 -4.35 -10.66
C PRO A 100 -2.56 -3.89 -9.43
N ASN A 101 -2.18 -4.45 -8.29
CA ASN A 101 -2.77 -4.14 -7.00
C ASN A 101 -2.07 -2.90 -6.44
N GLN A 102 -2.79 -1.78 -6.32
CA GLN A 102 -2.25 -0.50 -5.86
C GLN A 102 -1.61 -0.62 -4.48
N ALA A 103 -2.20 -1.41 -3.58
CA ALA A 103 -1.61 -1.70 -2.28
C ALA A 103 -0.23 -2.38 -2.39
N MET A 104 -0.02 -3.25 -3.39
CA MET A 104 1.30 -3.88 -3.61
C MET A 104 2.34 -2.88 -4.08
N ILE A 105 1.95 -1.94 -4.94
CA ILE A 105 2.84 -0.86 -5.41
C ILE A 105 3.26 0.01 -4.22
N LEU A 106 2.31 0.39 -3.36
CA LEU A 106 2.59 1.19 -2.16
C LEU A 106 3.47 0.44 -1.16
N LEU A 107 3.18 -0.84 -0.88
CA LEU A 107 3.98 -1.63 0.05
C LEU A 107 5.42 -1.82 -0.46
N ASN A 108 5.61 -2.09 -1.74
CA ASN A 108 6.94 -2.21 -2.33
C ASN A 108 7.75 -0.91 -2.20
N TRP A 109 7.08 0.25 -2.32
CA TRP A 109 7.70 1.55 -2.13
C TRP A 109 8.01 1.84 -0.65
N LEU A 110 7.05 1.63 0.25
CA LEU A 110 7.22 1.87 1.69
C LEU A 110 8.28 0.95 2.32
N PHE A 111 8.42 -0.28 1.81
CA PHE A 111 9.40 -1.26 2.31
C PHE A 111 10.84 -0.94 1.91
N GLN A 112 11.07 0.07 1.05
CA GLN A 112 12.43 0.56 0.78
C GLN A 112 13.03 1.32 1.97
N ASP A 113 12.19 1.85 2.87
CA ASP A 113 12.64 2.51 4.10
C ASP A 113 12.69 1.47 5.24
N GLU A 114 13.90 1.08 5.65
CA GLU A 114 14.13 0.03 6.64
C GLU A 114 13.47 0.33 8.01
N ALA A 115 13.41 1.61 8.38
CA ALA A 115 12.77 2.05 9.63
C ALA A 115 11.24 1.86 9.57
N LEU A 116 10.64 2.15 8.42
CA LEU A 116 9.21 1.90 8.19
C LEU A 116 8.92 0.41 8.04
N PHE A 117 9.80 -0.35 7.37
CA PHE A 117 9.61 -1.78 7.10
C PHE A 117 9.32 -2.57 8.37
N THR A 118 10.16 -2.42 9.40
CA THR A 118 10.03 -3.19 10.64
C THR A 118 8.71 -2.89 11.35
N SER A 119 8.35 -1.61 11.44
CA SER A 119 7.11 -1.18 12.10
C SER A 119 5.86 -1.60 11.33
N LEU A 120 5.87 -1.43 9.99
CA LEU A 120 4.79 -1.90 9.12
C LEU A 120 4.61 -3.41 9.19
N ALA A 121 5.70 -4.18 9.18
CA ALA A 121 5.65 -5.64 9.28
C ALA A 121 5.09 -6.10 10.64
N ASN A 122 5.49 -5.46 11.73
CA ASN A 122 5.00 -5.76 13.06
C ASN A 122 3.51 -5.43 13.21
N ASP A 123 3.07 -4.26 12.74
CA ASP A 123 1.66 -3.89 12.81
C ASP A 123 0.79 -4.75 11.89
N LEU A 124 1.29 -5.12 10.71
CA LEU A 124 0.63 -6.13 9.87
C LEU A 124 0.46 -7.45 10.62
N ALA A 125 1.51 -7.97 11.24
CA ALA A 125 1.46 -9.20 12.03
C ALA A 125 0.48 -9.09 13.21
N ASN A 126 0.45 -7.92 13.88
CA ASN A 126 -0.49 -7.63 14.95
C ASN A 126 -1.94 -7.62 14.46
N ILE A 127 -2.24 -6.97 13.34
CA ILE A 127 -3.58 -6.96 12.73
C ILE A 127 -4.04 -8.38 12.44
N ILE A 128 -3.19 -9.20 11.84
CA ILE A 128 -3.53 -10.59 11.50
C ILE A 128 -3.76 -11.43 12.75
N SER A 129 -2.91 -11.25 13.77
CA SER A 129 -2.99 -12.02 15.01
C SER A 129 -4.20 -11.63 15.86
N ARG A 130 -4.63 -10.36 15.81
CA ARG A 130 -5.79 -9.84 16.53
C ARG A 130 -7.12 -10.17 15.86
N ARG A 131 -7.13 -10.33 14.53
CA ARG A 131 -8.35 -10.57 13.77
C ARG A 131 -8.56 -12.08 13.62
N GLU A 132 -9.56 -12.64 14.33
CA GLU A 132 -10.05 -14.02 14.09
C GLU A 132 -10.67 -14.21 12.70
N ASP A 133 -10.77 -13.13 11.92
CA ASP A 133 -11.34 -13.13 10.58
C ASP A 133 -10.42 -13.83 9.58
N ARG A 134 -10.82 -15.04 9.20
CA ARG A 134 -10.16 -15.89 8.19
C ARG A 134 -9.96 -15.17 6.85
N TYR A 135 -10.79 -14.17 6.50
CA TYR A 135 -10.63 -13.39 5.27
C TYR A 135 -9.42 -12.46 5.33
N ILE A 136 -9.12 -11.87 6.49
CA ILE A 136 -7.93 -11.02 6.68
C ILE A 136 -6.66 -11.88 6.63
N ALA A 137 -6.66 -13.03 7.29
CA ALA A 137 -5.56 -13.99 7.22
C ALA A 137 -5.32 -14.50 5.78
N LEU A 138 -6.39 -14.75 5.00
CA LEU A 138 -6.28 -15.14 3.59
C LEU A 138 -5.71 -14.01 2.71
N GLY A 139 -6.16 -12.78 2.95
CA GLY A 139 -5.62 -11.59 2.27
C GLY A 139 -4.12 -11.45 2.48
N TRP A 140 -3.65 -11.71 3.70
CA TRP A 140 -2.24 -11.72 4.04
C TRP A 140 -1.44 -12.82 3.34
N CYS A 141 -1.90 -14.08 3.40
CA CYS A 141 -1.24 -15.19 2.71
C CYS A 141 -1.05 -14.88 1.22
N ARG A 142 -2.00 -14.16 0.61
CA ARG A 142 -1.90 -13.74 -0.78
C ARG A 142 -0.98 -12.54 -0.98
N LEU A 143 -0.94 -11.60 -0.04
CA LEU A 143 -0.03 -10.46 -0.06
C LEU A 143 1.42 -10.93 0.00
N VAL A 144 1.76 -11.79 0.97
CA VAL A 144 3.09 -12.42 1.08
C VAL A 144 3.45 -13.16 -0.19
N ARG A 145 2.53 -13.98 -0.73
CA ARG A 145 2.75 -14.68 -1.99
C ARG A 145 3.02 -13.71 -3.15
N SER A 146 2.31 -12.59 -3.21
CA SER A 146 2.47 -11.58 -4.27
C SER A 146 3.79 -10.84 -4.15
N LEU A 147 4.26 -10.57 -2.92
CA LEU A 147 5.59 -9.98 -2.66
C LEU A 147 6.69 -10.93 -3.14
N VAL A 148 6.62 -12.20 -2.72
CA VAL A 148 7.59 -13.24 -3.14
C VAL A 148 7.57 -13.47 -4.65
N GLU A 149 6.40 -13.46 -5.28
CA GLU A 149 6.28 -13.57 -6.74
C GLU A 149 6.80 -12.32 -7.48
N TYR A 150 6.71 -11.14 -6.88
CA TYR A 150 7.25 -9.90 -7.45
C TYR A 150 8.79 -9.89 -7.37
N GLU A 151 9.35 -10.21 -6.21
CA GLU A 151 10.80 -10.33 -6.03
C GLU A 151 11.40 -11.38 -6.96
N ASN A 152 10.76 -12.56 -7.09
CA ASN A 152 11.20 -13.60 -8.02
C ASN A 152 11.14 -13.13 -9.48
N ARG A 153 10.10 -12.41 -9.88
CA ARG A 153 10.03 -11.79 -11.22
C ARG A 153 11.18 -10.82 -11.41
N MET A 154 11.43 -9.96 -10.44
CA MET A 154 12.50 -8.96 -10.54
C MET A 154 13.89 -9.60 -10.56
N ALA A 155 14.14 -10.63 -9.74
CA ALA A 155 15.36 -11.41 -9.77
C ALA A 155 15.56 -12.14 -11.11
N GLN A 156 14.49 -12.67 -11.71
CA GLN A 156 14.54 -13.26 -13.06
C GLN A 156 14.80 -12.20 -14.15
N PHE A 157 14.20 -11.01 -14.05
CA PHE A 157 14.47 -9.91 -14.97
C PHE A 157 15.94 -9.44 -14.91
N LEU A 158 16.52 -9.34 -13.71
CA LEU A 158 17.94 -9.02 -13.50
C LEU A 158 18.87 -10.10 -14.03
N LYS A 159 18.53 -11.38 -13.81
CA LYS A 159 19.30 -12.54 -14.33
C LYS A 159 19.24 -12.67 -15.86
N ASN A 160 18.16 -12.20 -16.49
CA ASN A 160 17.97 -12.27 -17.93
C ASN A 160 18.54 -11.07 -18.71
N GLY A 161 19.38 -10.24 -18.07
CA GLY A 161 20.23 -9.26 -18.76
C GLY A 161 19.61 -7.88 -19.05
N ASN A 162 18.39 -7.59 -18.59
CA ASN A 162 17.84 -6.24 -18.69
C ASN A 162 18.22 -5.44 -17.45
N ILE A 163 19.43 -4.88 -17.50
CA ILE A 163 19.95 -3.93 -16.51
C ILE A 163 19.11 -2.66 -16.58
N PHE A 164 18.25 -2.43 -15.59
CA PHE A 164 17.84 -1.06 -15.25
C PHE A 164 19.00 -0.45 -14.48
N ILE A 165 19.62 0.58 -15.05
CA ILE A 165 20.55 1.45 -14.33
C ILE A 165 19.70 2.15 -13.26
N SER A 166 19.99 1.87 -11.99
CA SER A 166 19.54 2.71 -10.87
C SER A 166 20.09 4.11 -11.09
N ILE A 167 19.18 5.09 -11.22
CA ILE A 167 19.43 6.51 -11.00
C ILE A 167 18.58 6.89 -9.81
#